data_AF-A0A960X0N8-F1
#
_entry.id   AF-A0A960X0N8-F1
#
_cell.length_a   1.000
_cell.length_b   1.000
_cell.length_c   1.000
_cell.angle_alpha   90.00
_cell.angle_beta   90.00
_cell.angle_gamma   90.00
#
_symmetry.space_group_name_H-M   'P 1'
#
loop_
_entity.id
_entity.type
_entity.pdbx_description
1 polymer ?
#
loop_
_entity_poly.entity_id
_entity_poly.type
_entity_poly.pdbx_seq_one_letter_code
_entity_poly.pdbx_strand_id
1 'polypeptide(L)'
;MRLSVVMVVAMLGLAGCREQASKVSLSGNAMGTTWTLTLRGHTPTPTLQSQVEAQLDQWERALSRWRQDSALTRFNAIRSTDWQDVDVHLARAVAVAQDVAEKTDGALDITIAPLVHLWGFDAKGPPAVL
;
A
#
# COMPACT_ATOMS: atom_id res chain seq x y z
N MET A 1 0.97 -49.30 -40.61
CA MET A 1 2.12 -48.65 -39.94
C MET A 1 2.12 -47.13 -40.07
N ARG A 2 1.90 -46.55 -41.27
CA ARG A 2 1.89 -45.08 -41.47
C ARG A 2 0.72 -44.35 -40.77
N LEU A 3 -0.48 -44.94 -40.75
CA LEU A 3 -1.66 -44.33 -40.09
C LEU A 3 -1.54 -44.31 -38.55
N SER A 4 -0.97 -45.38 -37.98
CA SER A 4 -0.81 -45.54 -36.53
C SER A 4 0.16 -44.50 -35.93
N VAL A 5 1.21 -44.14 -36.68
CA VAL A 5 2.18 -43.10 -36.26
C VAL A 5 1.53 -41.71 -36.27
N VAL A 6 0.71 -41.39 -37.28
CA VAL A 6 -0.02 -40.12 -37.37
C VAL A 6 -1.00 -39.96 -36.21
N MET A 7 -1.70 -41.03 -35.84
CA MET A 7 -2.65 -41.02 -34.72
C MET A 7 -1.96 -40.84 -33.36
N VAL A 8 -0.80 -41.47 -33.16
CA VAL A 8 0.01 -41.32 -31.93
C VAL A 8 0.58 -39.90 -31.81
N VAL A 9 1.09 -39.33 -32.90
CA VAL A 9 1.60 -37.94 -32.94
C VAL A 9 0.47 -36.93 -32.68
N ALA A 10 -0.73 -37.16 -33.23
CA ALA A 10 -1.90 -36.34 -32.98
C ALA A 10 -2.37 -36.40 -31.51
N MET A 11 -2.33 -37.57 -30.87
CA MET A 11 -2.63 -37.73 -29.45
C MET A 11 -1.59 -37.06 -28.54
N LEU A 12 -0.31 -37.12 -28.90
CA LEU A 12 0.77 -36.42 -28.18
C LEU A 12 0.64 -34.88 -28.29
N GLY A 13 0.08 -34.37 -29.39
CA GLY A 13 -0.19 -32.93 -29.57
C GLY A 13 -1.33 -32.36 -28.70
N LEU A 14 -2.24 -33.22 -28.21
CA LEU A 14 -3.40 -32.81 -27.39
C LEU A 14 -3.13 -32.86 -25.87
N ALA A 15 -2.01 -33.44 -25.43
CA ALA A 15 -1.63 -33.50 -24.02
C ALA A 15 -0.99 -32.21 -23.47
N GLY A 16 -0.86 -31.17 -24.31
CA GLY A 16 -0.20 -29.90 -23.99
C GLY A 16 -1.07 -28.84 -23.34
N CYS A 17 -2.34 -29.11 -23.01
CA CYS A 17 -3.19 -28.18 -22.27
C CYS A 17 -2.69 -28.05 -20.83
N ARG A 18 -1.68 -27.21 -20.63
CA ARG A 18 -1.23 -26.77 -19.31
C ARG A 18 -2.29 -25.80 -18.79
N GLU A 19 -3.00 -26.20 -17.74
CA GLU A 19 -3.99 -25.35 -17.07
C GLU A 19 -3.31 -24.04 -16.62
N GLN A 20 -3.62 -22.95 -17.32
CA GLN A 20 -3.08 -21.64 -17.01
C GLN A 20 -3.78 -21.19 -15.74
N ALA A 21 -3.09 -21.28 -14.60
CA ALA A 21 -3.65 -20.86 -13.31
C ALA A 21 -4.36 -19.50 -13.46
N SER A 22 -5.66 -19.47 -13.16
CA SER A 22 -6.49 -18.29 -13.32
C SER A 22 -5.88 -17.12 -12.54
N LYS A 23 -5.76 -15.98 -13.22
CA LYS A 23 -5.34 -14.72 -12.60
C LYS A 23 -6.58 -13.98 -12.15
N VAL A 24 -6.52 -13.46 -10.94
CA VAL A 24 -7.60 -12.72 -10.31
C VAL A 24 -7.03 -11.40 -9.83
N SER A 25 -7.75 -10.31 -10.10
CA SER A 25 -7.34 -8.97 -9.70
C SER A 25 -8.43 -8.29 -8.88
N LEU A 26 -8.04 -7.71 -7.75
CA LEU A 26 -8.85 -6.82 -6.94
C LEU A 26 -8.25 -5.41 -7.02
N SER A 27 -9.09 -4.40 -6.88
CA SER A 27 -8.65 -3.00 -6.90
C SER A 27 -9.57 -2.13 -6.08
N GLY A 28 -9.05 -1.01 -5.59
CA GLY A 28 -9.81 -0.03 -4.84
C GLY A 28 -9.04 1.27 -4.67
N ASN A 29 -9.56 2.15 -3.80
CA ASN A 29 -8.96 3.44 -3.48
C ASN A 29 -8.48 3.45 -2.02
N ALA A 30 -7.31 4.03 -1.76
CA ALA A 30 -6.79 4.29 -0.42
C ALA A 30 -5.64 5.31 -0.48
N MET A 31 -5.38 6.05 0.59
CA MET A 31 -4.22 6.97 0.72
C MET A 31 -4.16 8.05 -0.36
N GLY A 32 -5.32 8.44 -0.90
CA GLY A 32 -5.43 9.41 -2.00
C GLY A 32 -4.99 8.85 -3.37
N THR A 33 -4.86 7.53 -3.51
CA THR A 33 -4.49 6.86 -4.76
C THR A 33 -5.29 5.55 -4.94
N THR A 34 -4.93 4.74 -5.94
CA THR A 34 -5.51 3.42 -6.21
C THR A 34 -4.56 2.30 -5.82
N TRP A 35 -5.12 1.14 -5.46
CA TRP A 35 -4.36 -0.08 -5.22
C TRP A 35 -4.86 -1.21 -6.15
N THR A 36 -4.00 -2.17 -6.44
CA THR A 36 -4.34 -3.37 -7.22
C THR A 36 -3.63 -4.58 -6.61
N LEU A 37 -4.39 -5.64 -6.33
CA LEU A 37 -3.88 -6.91 -5.83
C LEU A 37 -4.13 -8.00 -6.88
N THR A 38 -3.07 -8.58 -7.42
CA THR A 38 -3.15 -9.67 -8.40
C THR A 38 -2.72 -11.00 -7.77
N LEU A 39 -3.62 -11.99 -7.82
CA LEU A 39 -3.41 -13.34 -7.32
C LEU A 39 -3.39 -14.36 -8.46
N ARG A 40 -2.63 -15.44 -8.28
CA ARG A 40 -2.57 -16.58 -9.21
C ARG A 40 -3.08 -17.83 -8.50
N GLY A 41 -3.91 -18.62 -9.18
CA GLY A 41 -4.39 -19.90 -8.66
C GLY A 41 -5.31 -19.79 -7.44
N HIS A 42 -5.99 -18.65 -7.27
CA HIS A 42 -6.96 -18.40 -6.21
C HIS A 42 -8.25 -17.85 -6.82
N THR A 43 -9.40 -18.27 -6.28
CA THR A 43 -10.69 -17.65 -6.57
C THR A 43 -10.92 -16.52 -5.56
N PRO A 44 -11.21 -15.28 -5.97
CA PRO A 44 -11.41 -14.18 -5.03
C PRO A 44 -12.70 -14.45 -4.27
N THR A 45 -12.61 -14.48 -2.95
CA THR A 45 -13.79 -14.37 -2.11
C THR A 45 -14.09 -12.89 -1.87
N PRO A 46 -15.36 -12.46 -1.80
CA PRO A 46 -15.71 -11.09 -1.39
C PRO A 46 -15.08 -10.68 -0.04
N THR A 47 -14.76 -11.65 0.81
CA THR A 47 -14.07 -11.45 2.10
C THR A 47 -12.63 -10.99 1.96
N LEU A 48 -11.93 -11.32 0.88
CA LEU A 48 -10.53 -10.90 0.72
C LEU A 48 -10.42 -9.40 0.47
N GLN A 49 -11.28 -8.85 -0.39
CA GLN A 49 -11.28 -7.43 -0.68
C GLN A 49 -11.56 -6.62 0.59
N SER A 50 -12.57 -7.02 1.38
CA SER A 50 -12.89 -6.33 2.64
C SER A 50 -11.77 -6.44 3.68
N GLN A 51 -11.01 -7.55 3.72
CA GLN A 51 -9.83 -7.68 4.57
C GLN A 51 -8.71 -6.71 4.16
N VAL A 52 -8.45 -6.57 2.85
CA VAL A 52 -7.46 -5.61 2.33
C VAL A 52 -7.88 -4.18 2.67
N GLU A 53 -9.14 -3.83 2.42
CA GLU A 53 -9.69 -2.52 2.74
C GLU A 53 -9.64 -2.22 4.24
N ALA A 54 -9.96 -3.19 5.10
CA ALA A 54 -9.84 -3.05 6.55
C ALA A 54 -8.40 -2.81 7.00
N GLN A 55 -7.43 -3.50 6.40
CA GLN A 55 -6.01 -3.31 6.71
C GLN A 55 -5.51 -1.93 6.27
N LEU A 56 -5.94 -1.46 5.09
CA LEU A 56 -5.62 -0.13 4.58
C LEU A 56 -6.24 0.96 5.47
N ASP A 57 -7.48 0.79 5.91
CA ASP A 57 -8.15 1.75 6.81
C ASP A 57 -7.51 1.77 8.21
N GLN A 58 -6.95 0.65 8.69
CA GLN A 58 -6.13 0.63 9.91
C GLN A 58 -4.88 1.52 9.74
N TRP A 59 -4.19 1.42 8.62
CA TRP A 59 -3.02 2.28 8.35
C TRP A 59 -3.41 3.75 8.17
N GLU A 60 -4.55 4.05 7.53
CA GLU A 60 -5.08 5.41 7.46
C GLU A 60 -5.37 5.99 8.85
N ARG A 61 -6.01 5.22 9.74
CA ARG A 61 -6.23 5.63 11.14
C ARG A 61 -4.95 5.87 11.92
N ALA A 62 -3.83 5.28 11.53
CA ALA A 62 -2.54 5.53 12.17
C ALA A 62 -1.78 6.69 11.52
N LEU A 63 -1.65 6.68 10.20
CA LEU A 63 -0.61 7.41 9.46
C LEU A 63 -1.15 8.54 8.57
N SER A 64 -2.46 8.66 8.40
CA SER A 64 -3.02 9.66 7.50
C SER A 64 -2.79 11.08 8.00
N ARG A 65 -2.22 11.93 7.14
CA ARG A 65 -2.11 13.38 7.39
C ARG A 65 -3.42 14.13 7.14
N TRP A 66 -4.41 13.47 6.54
CA TRP A 66 -5.67 14.07 6.09
C TRP A 66 -6.81 13.82 7.05
N ARG A 67 -6.77 12.68 7.74
CA ARG A 67 -7.77 12.31 8.73
C ARG A 67 -7.52 13.02 10.05
N GLN A 68 -8.55 13.69 10.54
CA GLN A 68 -8.50 14.37 11.85
C GLN A 68 -8.42 13.36 13.01
N ASP A 69 -8.96 12.16 12.82
CA ASP A 69 -8.95 11.07 13.79
C ASP A 69 -7.71 10.17 13.70
N SER A 70 -6.70 10.52 12.90
CA SER A 70 -5.48 9.71 12.82
C SER A 70 -4.57 9.87 14.03
N ALA A 71 -3.81 8.82 14.37
CA ALA A 71 -2.79 8.89 15.41
C ALA A 71 -1.72 9.95 15.08
N LEU A 72 -1.29 10.05 13.82
CA LEU A 72 -0.34 11.06 13.36
C LEU A 72 -0.86 12.49 13.57
N THR A 73 -2.11 12.77 13.20
CA THR A 73 -2.69 14.11 13.38
C THR A 73 -2.79 14.47 14.86
N ARG A 74 -3.20 13.52 15.72
CA ARG A 74 -3.19 13.73 17.17
C ARG A 74 -1.79 14.00 17.69
N PHE A 75 -0.80 13.21 17.28
CA PHE A 75 0.60 13.39 17.70
C PHE A 75 1.14 14.77 17.30
N ASN A 76 0.89 15.21 16.05
CA ASN A 76 1.33 16.51 15.56
C ASN A 76 0.70 17.71 16.29
N ALA A 77 -0.42 17.51 16.98
CA ALA A 77 -1.09 18.55 17.78
C ALA A 77 -0.49 18.68 19.21
N ILE A 78 0.30 17.71 19.66
CA ILE A 78 0.90 17.72 21.00
C ILE A 78 1.94 18.84 21.08
N ARG A 79 1.91 19.55 22.21
CA ARG A 79 2.87 20.61 22.55
C ARG A 79 3.79 20.26 23.72
N SER A 80 3.51 19.15 24.40
CA SER A 80 4.35 18.64 25.48
C SER A 80 5.60 17.94 24.91
N THR A 81 6.68 17.97 25.68
CA THR A 81 7.91 17.20 25.46
C THR A 81 7.95 15.90 26.25
N ASP A 82 6.92 15.63 27.06
CA ASP A 82 6.81 14.39 27.82
C ASP A 82 6.62 13.18 26.89
N TRP A 83 6.88 11.99 27.40
CA TRP A 83 6.58 10.75 26.69
C TRP A 83 5.10 10.67 26.32
N GLN A 84 4.83 10.31 25.05
CA GLN A 84 3.49 10.16 24.52
C GLN A 84 3.26 8.71 24.14
N ASP A 85 2.15 8.15 24.61
CA ASP A 85 1.66 6.88 24.09
C ASP A 85 1.16 7.09 22.66
N VAL A 86 1.68 6.27 21.73
CA VAL A 86 1.39 6.37 20.30
C VAL A 86 0.93 5.04 19.73
N ASP A 87 0.22 5.12 18.61
CA ASP A 87 -0.17 3.94 17.85
C ASP A 87 1.06 3.13 17.39
N VAL A 88 0.97 1.80 17.46
CA VAL A 88 2.08 0.90 17.13
C VAL A 88 2.53 1.02 15.67
N HIS A 89 1.60 1.28 14.74
CA HIS A 89 1.94 1.48 13.34
C HIS A 89 2.65 2.83 13.13
N LEU A 90 2.23 3.87 13.85
CA LEU A 90 2.93 5.16 13.85
C LEU A 90 4.36 5.03 14.40
N ALA A 91 4.52 4.38 15.56
CA ALA A 91 5.85 4.14 16.15
C ALA A 91 6.77 3.35 15.19
N ARG A 92 6.23 2.29 14.55
CA ARG A 92 6.99 1.50 13.58
C ARG A 92 7.37 2.30 12.34
N ALA A 93 6.47 3.13 11.82
CA ALA A 93 6.74 3.98 10.67
C ALA A 93 7.85 5.00 10.98
N VAL A 94 7.82 5.62 12.16
CA VAL A 94 8.89 6.52 12.63
C VAL A 94 10.22 5.80 12.76
N ALA A 95 10.24 4.59 13.34
CA ALA A 95 11.47 3.81 13.47
C ALA A 95 12.11 3.47 12.11
N VAL A 96 11.29 3.09 11.12
CA VAL A 96 11.77 2.84 9.76
C VAL A 96 12.28 4.13 9.10
N ALA A 97 11.57 5.25 9.28
CA ALA A 97 11.99 6.53 8.73
C ALA A 97 13.32 7.00 9.33
N GLN A 98 13.56 6.79 10.63
CA GLN A 98 14.83 7.10 11.29
C GLN A 98 15.98 6.25 10.73
N ASP A 99 15.78 4.94 10.58
CA ASP A 99 16.78 4.05 9.96
C ASP A 99 17.12 4.47 8.52
N VAL A 100 16.13 4.89 7.74
CA VAL A 100 16.36 5.40 6.38
C VAL A 100 17.04 6.77 6.40
N ALA A 101 16.68 7.66 7.33
CA ALA A 101 17.34 8.96 7.49
C ALA A 101 18.83 8.78 7.77
N GLU A 102 19.20 7.86 8.67
CA GLU A 102 20.59 7.52 8.97
C GLU A 102 21.33 6.97 7.73
N LYS A 103 20.71 6.02 7.01
CA LYS A 103 21.30 5.40 5.81
C LYS A 103 21.46 6.37 4.64
N THR A 104 20.78 7.51 4.68
CA THR A 104 20.76 8.50 3.61
C THR A 104 21.41 9.83 4.01
N ASP A 105 22.16 9.84 5.13
CA ASP A 105 22.79 11.05 5.67
C ASP A 105 21.80 12.24 5.83
N GLY A 106 20.57 11.93 6.24
CA GLY A 106 19.50 12.90 6.45
C GLY A 106 18.76 13.35 5.19
N ALA A 107 18.98 12.71 4.03
CA ALA A 107 18.23 13.04 2.81
C ALA A 107 16.73 12.74 2.96
N LEU A 108 16.36 11.72 3.76
CA LEU A 108 14.99 11.57 4.25
C LEU A 108 14.83 12.26 5.61
N ASP A 109 13.92 13.24 5.69
CA ASP A 109 13.50 13.85 6.95
C ASP A 109 11.96 13.91 6.99
N ILE A 110 11.36 13.17 7.93
CA ILE A 110 9.90 13.11 8.11
C ILE A 110 9.32 14.28 8.90
N THR A 111 10.17 15.18 9.42
CA THR A 111 9.77 16.32 10.26
C THR A 111 9.59 17.62 9.48
N ILE A 112 9.83 17.61 8.17
CA ILE A 112 9.78 18.80 7.29
C ILE A 112 8.36 19.31 7.00
N ALA A 113 7.33 18.84 7.71
CA ALA A 113 5.94 19.27 7.51
C ALA A 113 5.75 20.80 7.53
N PRO A 114 6.42 21.59 8.41
CA PRO A 114 6.35 23.06 8.34
C PRO A 114 6.91 23.64 7.03
N LEU A 115 7.97 23.05 6.47
CA LEU A 115 8.54 23.48 5.19
C LEU A 115 7.58 23.12 4.03
N VAL A 116 7.03 21.90 4.04
CA VAL A 116 6.02 21.47 3.07
C VAL A 116 4.82 22.42 3.05
N HIS A 117 4.37 22.86 4.24
CA HIS A 117 3.30 23.86 4.37
C HIS A 117 3.71 25.22 3.79
N LEU A 118 4.90 25.72 4.13
CA LEU A 118 5.41 26.99 3.62
C LEU A 118 5.46 27.04 2.10
N TRP A 119 5.80 25.92 1.47
CA TRP A 119 5.90 25.79 0.01
C TRP A 119 4.59 25.40 -0.68
N GLY A 120 3.47 25.27 0.06
CA GLY A 120 2.15 24.99 -0.53
C GLY A 120 1.93 23.55 -1.01
N PHE A 121 2.75 22.60 -0.54
CA PHE A 121 2.63 21.17 -0.87
C PHE A 121 1.82 20.39 0.19
N ASP A 122 1.15 21.08 1.10
CA ASP A 122 0.39 20.45 2.17
C ASP A 122 -1.01 19.98 1.71
N ALA A 123 -1.87 19.69 2.68
CA ALA A 123 -3.17 19.09 2.40
C ALA A 123 -4.19 20.12 1.85
N LYS A 124 -3.92 21.40 2.07
CA LYS A 124 -4.87 22.47 1.74
C LYS A 124 -4.65 23.01 0.32
N GLY A 125 -3.63 22.50 -0.39
CA GLY A 125 -3.15 23.08 -1.64
C GLY A 125 -2.37 24.37 -1.37
N PRO A 126 -1.76 24.99 -2.39
CA PRO A 126 -1.09 26.27 -2.22
C PRO A 126 -2.07 27.28 -1.60
N PRO A 127 -1.63 28.17 -0.70
CA PRO A 127 -2.46 29.28 -0.26
C PRO A 127 -2.96 30.02 -1.51
N ALA A 128 -4.26 30.33 -1.55
CA ALA A 128 -4.83 31.18 -2.58
C ALA A 128 -3.99 32.47 -2.60
N VAL A 129 -3.15 32.61 -3.63
CA VAL A 129 -2.25 33.76 -3.73
C VAL A 129 -3.12 35.00 -3.92
N LEU A 130 -2.73 36.05 -3.20
CA LEU A 130 -3.21 37.43 -3.28
C LEU A 130 -3.31 37.95 -4.72
#